data_AF-A0A2J8J1X4-F1
#
_entry.id   AF-A0A2J8J1X4-F1
#
_cell.length_a   1.000
_cell.length_b   1.000
_cell.length_c   1.000
_cell.angle_alpha   90.00
_cell.angle_beta   90.00
_cell.angle_gamma   90.00
#
_symmetry.space_group_name_H-M   'P 1'
#
loop_
_entity.id
_entity.type
_entity.pdbx_description
1 polymer ?
#
loop_
_entity_poly.entity_id
_entity_poly.type
_entity_poly.pdbx_seq_one_letter_code
_entity_poly.pdbx_strand_id
1 'polypeptide(L)'
;MGKLRPGRVEWLASGHTERPRLFQNLLLFLWALLNCGLGVSAQGPGEWTPWVSWTRCSSSCGRGVSVRSRRCLRLPGEEPCWGDSHEYRLCQLPDCPPGAVPFRDLQCALYNGRPVLGTQKTYQWVPFHGAPNQCDLNCLAEGHAFYHSFGRVLDGTACSPGAQGVCVAGRCLSAGCDGLLGSGALEDRCGRCGGANDSCLFVQRVFRDA
;
A
#
# COMPACT_ATOMS: atom_id res chain seq x y z
N MET A 1 13.23 -55.71 -5.02
CA MET A 1 12.04 -56.38 -5.60
C MET A 1 11.19 -55.27 -6.21
N GLY A 2 11.31 -54.92 -7.49
CA GLY A 2 11.19 -55.79 -8.64
C GLY A 2 9.76 -55.68 -9.18
N LYS A 3 9.57 -54.82 -10.20
CA LYS A 3 8.67 -54.99 -11.38
C LYS A 3 7.16 -55.20 -11.10
N LEU A 4 6.21 -54.48 -11.71
CA LEU A 4 5.85 -54.52 -13.13
C LEU A 4 4.81 -53.44 -13.49
N ARG A 5 4.96 -52.88 -14.69
CA ARG A 5 3.86 -52.23 -15.45
C ARG A 5 2.91 -53.30 -15.99
N PRO A 6 1.63 -52.96 -16.18
CA PRO A 6 0.91 -53.33 -17.39
C PRO A 6 0.30 -52.04 -17.99
N GLY A 7 0.06 -51.85 -19.28
CA GLY A 7 0.14 -52.70 -20.46
C GLY A 7 -0.58 -51.85 -21.51
N ARG A 8 0.13 -51.47 -22.58
CA ARG A 8 -0.40 -50.69 -23.70
C ARG A 8 -1.49 -51.53 -24.39
N VAL A 9 -2.67 -50.97 -24.54
CA VAL A 9 -3.67 -51.47 -25.48
C VAL A 9 -3.79 -50.43 -26.59
N GLU A 10 -3.16 -50.74 -27.72
CA GLU A 10 -3.42 -50.11 -29.02
C GLU A 10 -4.75 -50.68 -29.53
N TRP A 11 -5.71 -49.78 -29.78
CA TRP A 11 -6.84 -50.08 -30.64
C TRP A 11 -6.67 -49.32 -31.96
N LEU A 12 -6.70 -50.10 -33.05
CA LEU A 12 -6.68 -49.63 -34.42
C LEU A 12 -7.89 -48.76 -34.73
N ALA A 13 -7.65 -47.74 -35.54
CA ALA A 13 -8.61 -46.77 -36.02
C ALA A 13 -9.74 -47.43 -36.84
N SER A 14 -10.98 -47.06 -36.52
CA SER A 14 -12.11 -47.17 -37.45
C SER A 14 -12.41 -45.78 -37.99
N GLY A 15 -12.25 -45.65 -39.31
CA GLY A 15 -12.50 -44.43 -40.06
C GLY A 15 -13.94 -43.96 -39.92
N HIS A 16 -14.12 -42.70 -39.54
CA HIS A 16 -15.35 -41.97 -39.76
C HIS A 16 -15.12 -40.90 -40.82
N THR A 17 -15.90 -41.05 -41.88
CA THR A 17 -16.07 -40.16 -43.01
C THR A 17 -16.41 -38.75 -42.53
N GLU A 18 -15.53 -37.80 -42.79
CA GLU A 18 -15.70 -36.36 -42.54
C GLU A 18 -16.92 -35.83 -43.34
N ARG A 19 -18.03 -35.56 -42.64
CA ARG A 19 -19.11 -34.71 -43.16
C ARG A 19 -18.70 -33.24 -43.01
N PRO A 20 -18.99 -32.38 -44.00
CA PRO A 20 -18.44 -31.03 -44.05
C PRO A 20 -18.93 -30.17 -42.88
N ARG A 21 -18.02 -29.88 -41.94
CA ARG A 21 -18.20 -28.95 -40.80
C ARG A 21 -18.31 -27.47 -41.21
N LEU A 22 -18.71 -27.19 -42.44
CA LEU A 22 -18.83 -25.82 -42.96
C LEU A 22 -20.12 -25.13 -42.48
N PHE A 23 -21.22 -25.88 -42.33
CA PHE A 23 -22.52 -25.29 -41.98
C PHE A 23 -22.70 -25.01 -40.48
N GLN A 24 -22.11 -25.82 -39.60
CA GLN A 24 -22.24 -25.61 -38.15
C GLN A 24 -21.33 -24.47 -37.65
N ASN A 25 -20.20 -24.25 -38.33
CA ASN A 25 -19.35 -23.08 -38.09
C ASN A 25 -20.00 -21.80 -38.62
N LEU A 26 -20.72 -21.81 -39.75
CA LEU A 26 -21.38 -20.62 -40.28
C LEU A 26 -22.46 -20.07 -39.33
N LEU A 27 -23.26 -20.94 -38.70
CA LEU A 27 -24.27 -20.53 -37.70
C LEU A 27 -23.66 -20.01 -36.41
N LEU A 28 -22.53 -20.57 -35.95
CA LEU A 28 -21.79 -20.05 -34.79
C LEU A 28 -21.10 -18.71 -35.11
N PHE A 29 -20.57 -18.53 -36.32
CA PHE A 29 -20.02 -17.25 -36.79
C PHE A 29 -21.11 -16.20 -36.96
N LEU A 30 -22.28 -16.56 -37.52
CA LEU A 30 -23.44 -15.67 -37.60
C LEU A 30 -24.00 -15.32 -36.22
N TRP A 31 -23.98 -16.24 -35.25
CA TRP A 31 -24.37 -15.96 -33.87
C TRP A 31 -23.37 -15.06 -33.13
N ALA A 32 -22.06 -15.21 -33.38
CA ALA A 32 -21.02 -14.29 -32.89
C ALA A 32 -21.14 -12.90 -33.53
N LEU A 33 -21.45 -12.83 -34.83
CA LEU A 33 -21.68 -11.56 -35.54
C LEU A 33 -22.99 -10.87 -35.12
N LEU A 34 -24.06 -11.63 -34.81
CA LEU A 34 -25.32 -11.07 -34.29
C LEU A 34 -25.20 -10.61 -32.82
N ASN A 35 -24.39 -11.27 -31.99
CA ASN A 35 -24.15 -10.84 -30.60
C ASN A 35 -23.04 -9.79 -30.45
N CYS A 36 -22.27 -9.49 -31.50
CA CYS A 36 -21.33 -8.36 -31.48
C CYS A 36 -22.02 -6.98 -31.57
N GLY A 37 -23.35 -6.93 -31.74
CA GLY A 37 -24.12 -5.68 -31.88
C GLY A 37 -24.71 -5.09 -30.60
N LEU A 38 -24.56 -5.74 -29.44
CA LEU A 38 -25.07 -5.27 -28.14
C LEU A 38 -24.01 -5.35 -27.03
N GLY A 39 -22.73 -5.31 -27.42
CA GLY A 39 -21.64 -5.04 -26.49
C GLY A 39 -21.63 -3.55 -26.18
N VAL A 40 -22.11 -3.18 -25.00
CA VAL A 40 -21.77 -1.90 -24.34
C VAL A 40 -20.29 -1.65 -24.61
N SER A 41 -19.98 -0.53 -25.28
CA SER A 41 -18.62 -0.12 -25.57
C SER A 41 -17.78 -0.34 -24.31
N ALA A 42 -16.77 -1.22 -24.39
CA ALA A 42 -15.74 -1.34 -23.36
C ALA A 42 -14.96 -0.03 -23.37
N GLN A 43 -15.59 0.92 -22.71
CA GLN A 43 -15.19 2.29 -22.50
C GLN A 43 -13.88 2.19 -21.70
N GLY A 44 -12.78 2.63 -22.30
CA GLY A 44 -11.41 2.41 -21.79
C GLY A 44 -11.22 2.89 -20.35
N PRO A 45 -10.10 2.54 -19.70
CA PRO A 45 -9.85 2.99 -18.32
C PRO A 45 -9.92 4.52 -18.25
N GLY A 46 -10.57 5.02 -17.21
CA GLY A 46 -10.68 6.45 -16.96
C GLY A 46 -9.31 7.15 -16.98
N GLU A 47 -9.33 8.45 -17.23
CA GLU A 47 -8.13 9.27 -17.34
C GLU A 47 -7.81 9.98 -16.02
N TRP A 48 -6.55 9.92 -15.59
CA TRP A 48 -6.10 10.67 -14.42
C TRP A 48 -5.94 12.15 -14.76
N THR A 49 -6.45 13.04 -13.91
CA THR A 49 -6.00 14.44 -13.94
C THR A 49 -4.50 14.53 -13.64
N PRO A 50 -3.83 15.61 -14.07
CA PRO A 50 -2.51 15.94 -13.54
C PRO A 50 -2.52 15.96 -12.00
N TRP A 51 -1.38 15.61 -11.42
CA TRP A 51 -1.19 15.74 -9.98
C TRP A 51 -1.28 17.20 -9.56
N VAL A 52 -2.06 17.46 -8.50
CA VAL A 52 -2.05 18.76 -7.83
C VAL A 52 -0.68 18.94 -7.15
N SER A 53 -0.29 20.19 -6.92
CA SER A 53 0.89 20.51 -6.11
C SER A 53 0.79 19.91 -4.71
N TRP A 54 1.92 19.52 -4.15
CA TRP A 54 2.02 19.05 -2.78
C TRP A 54 1.44 20.07 -1.78
N THR A 55 0.69 19.58 -0.80
CA THR A 55 0.21 20.38 0.32
C THR A 55 1.38 20.87 1.17
N ARG A 56 1.11 21.89 1.99
CA ARG A 56 2.00 22.26 3.10
C ARG A 56 2.23 21.03 3.99
N CYS A 57 3.40 21.00 4.62
CA CYS A 57 3.76 19.98 5.60
C CYS A 57 2.75 19.95 6.75
N SER A 58 2.39 18.74 7.23
CA SER A 58 1.49 18.57 8.37
C SER A 58 2.09 19.07 9.70
N SER A 59 3.41 19.15 9.79
CA SER A 59 4.15 19.67 10.94
C SER A 59 4.61 21.12 10.69
N SER A 60 4.87 21.85 11.78
CA SER A 60 5.48 23.20 11.74
C SER A 60 7.00 23.20 12.00
N CYS A 61 7.52 22.09 12.53
CA CYS A 61 8.94 21.82 12.77
C CYS A 61 9.22 20.33 12.63
N GLY A 62 10.49 19.95 12.54
CA GLY A 62 10.94 18.56 12.47
C GLY A 62 10.38 17.84 11.24
N ARG A 63 9.86 16.63 11.44
CA ARG A 63 9.34 15.78 10.36
C ARG A 63 7.83 15.88 10.28
N GLY A 64 7.29 15.93 9.07
CA GLY A 64 5.85 15.82 8.80
C GLY A 64 5.57 15.13 7.47
N VAL A 65 4.32 15.22 7.02
CA VAL A 65 3.85 14.64 5.75
C VAL A 65 3.25 15.72 4.87
N SER A 66 3.59 15.65 3.57
CA SER A 66 2.91 16.38 2.50
C SER A 66 2.13 15.41 1.63
N VAL A 67 0.98 15.83 1.14
CA VAL A 67 0.09 15.02 0.30
C VAL A 67 -0.09 15.70 -1.04
N ARG A 68 -0.15 14.92 -2.12
CA ARG A 68 -0.69 15.38 -3.40
C ARG A 68 -1.80 14.44 -3.84
N SER A 69 -2.74 14.99 -4.59
CA SER A 69 -3.91 14.24 -5.07
C SER A 69 -4.12 14.45 -6.56
N ARG A 70 -4.77 13.48 -7.18
CA ARG A 70 -5.32 13.54 -8.54
C ARG A 70 -6.71 12.92 -8.55
N ARG A 71 -7.51 13.25 -9.57
CA ARG A 71 -8.87 12.71 -9.72
C ARG A 71 -8.93 11.82 -10.94
N CYS A 72 -9.72 10.76 -10.85
CA CYS A 72 -10.02 9.91 -11.99
C CYS A 72 -11.23 10.50 -12.72
N LEU A 73 -11.02 10.98 -13.93
CA LEU A 73 -12.09 11.42 -14.82
C LEU A 73 -12.61 10.19 -15.57
N ARG A 74 -13.89 9.89 -15.39
CA ARG A 74 -14.54 8.77 -16.08
C ARG A 74 -16.01 9.03 -16.36
N LEU A 75 -16.52 8.49 -17.45
CA LEU A 75 -17.94 8.45 -17.78
C LEU A 75 -18.66 7.29 -17.06
N PRO A 76 -20.00 7.35 -16.93
CA PRO A 76 -20.78 6.21 -16.46
C PRO A 76 -20.60 5.00 -17.39
N GLY A 77 -20.00 3.92 -16.87
CA GLY A 77 -19.70 2.71 -17.64
C GLY A 77 -18.24 2.54 -18.03
N GLU A 78 -17.38 3.55 -17.80
CA GLU A 78 -15.92 3.42 -17.90
C GLU A 78 -15.32 2.76 -16.66
N GLU A 79 -14.26 1.97 -16.89
CA GLU A 79 -13.44 1.36 -15.85
C GLU A 79 -12.75 2.43 -14.99
N PRO A 80 -12.60 2.21 -13.67
CA PRO A 80 -11.86 3.13 -12.81
C PRO A 80 -10.39 3.18 -13.21
N CYS A 81 -9.75 4.32 -12.93
CA CYS A 81 -8.33 4.50 -13.16
C CYS A 81 -7.52 3.56 -12.26
N TRP A 82 -6.47 2.97 -12.81
CA TRP A 82 -5.53 2.14 -12.07
C TRP A 82 -4.49 2.98 -11.32
N GLY A 83 -4.18 2.58 -10.09
CA GLY A 83 -3.21 3.22 -9.20
C GLY A 83 -3.85 4.18 -8.19
N ASP A 84 -3.00 4.79 -7.36
CA ASP A 84 -3.47 5.60 -6.24
C ASP A 84 -3.92 7.00 -6.66
N SER A 85 -4.96 7.50 -6.00
CA SER A 85 -5.46 8.88 -6.14
C SER A 85 -4.68 9.88 -5.29
N HIS A 86 -3.89 9.39 -4.33
CA HIS A 86 -3.11 10.17 -3.38
C HIS A 86 -1.69 9.63 -3.31
N GLU A 87 -0.73 10.55 -3.20
CA GLU A 87 0.64 10.22 -2.86
C GLU A 87 1.06 11.04 -1.65
N TYR A 88 1.95 10.45 -0.87
CA TYR A 88 2.42 10.99 0.39
C TYR A 88 3.95 11.04 0.35
N ARG A 89 4.54 12.09 0.91
CA ARG A 89 5.99 12.18 1.10
C ARG A 89 6.32 12.78 2.44
N LEU A 90 7.51 12.48 2.93
CA LEU A 90 8.07 13.17 4.08
C LEU A 90 8.44 14.61 3.69
N CYS A 91 8.15 15.54 4.58
CA CYS A 91 8.69 16.89 4.55
C CYS A 91 9.55 17.10 5.80
N GLN A 92 10.74 17.66 5.59
CA GLN A 92 11.70 17.96 6.64
C GLN A 92 11.73 19.48 6.83
N LEU A 93 11.45 19.92 8.05
CA LEU A 93 11.49 21.31 8.50
C LEU A 93 12.65 21.46 9.50
N PRO A 94 13.02 22.70 9.87
CA PRO A 94 13.96 22.93 10.96
C PRO A 94 13.54 22.18 12.23
N ASP A 95 14.52 21.73 13.01
CA ASP A 95 14.27 20.98 14.22
C ASP A 95 13.33 21.72 15.16
N CYS A 96 12.51 20.94 15.88
CA CYS A 96 11.59 21.51 16.85
C CYS A 96 12.37 22.15 18.02
N PRO A 97 11.85 23.25 18.59
CA PRO A 97 12.49 23.91 19.71
C PRO A 97 12.65 22.96 20.90
N PRO A 98 13.65 23.17 21.77
CA PRO A 98 13.81 22.40 22.99
C PRO A 98 12.51 22.40 23.82
N GLY A 99 12.11 21.23 24.32
CA GLY A 99 10.86 21.06 25.06
C GLY A 99 9.60 20.95 24.20
N ALA A 100 9.73 20.91 22.86
CA ALA A 100 8.60 20.57 22.02
C ALA A 100 8.03 19.18 22.37
N VAL A 101 6.71 19.12 22.56
CA VAL A 101 5.99 17.89 22.88
C VAL A 101 5.77 17.11 21.58
N PRO A 102 6.06 15.80 21.52
CA PRO A 102 5.79 15.01 20.33
C PRO A 102 4.29 14.96 20.02
N PHE A 103 3.94 14.83 18.74
CA PHE A 103 2.56 14.91 18.28
C PHE A 103 1.66 13.83 18.91
N ARG A 104 2.20 12.63 19.18
CA ARG A 104 1.43 11.53 19.78
C ARG A 104 1.09 11.82 21.25
N ASP A 105 2.05 12.36 22.00
CA ASP A 105 1.87 12.79 23.38
C ASP A 105 0.78 13.86 23.49
N LEU A 106 0.82 14.86 22.61
CA LEU A 106 -0.23 15.88 22.54
C LEU A 106 -1.60 15.26 22.26
N GLN A 107 -1.69 14.30 21.33
CA GLN A 107 -2.95 13.63 20.99
C GLN A 107 -3.53 12.83 22.16
N CYS A 108 -2.72 12.13 22.96
CA CYS A 108 -3.20 11.50 24.19
C CYS A 108 -3.60 12.56 25.23
N ALA A 109 -2.80 13.61 25.40
CA ALA A 109 -3.06 14.66 26.37
C ALA A 109 -4.37 15.43 26.14
N LEU A 110 -4.89 15.45 24.90
CA LEU A 110 -6.21 16.02 24.59
C LEU A 110 -7.35 15.37 25.41
N TYR A 111 -7.15 14.13 25.87
CA TYR A 111 -8.13 13.37 26.66
C TYR A 111 -7.88 13.43 28.17
N ASN A 112 -6.83 14.13 28.63
CA ASN A 112 -6.53 14.28 30.05
C ASN A 112 -7.68 14.96 30.79
N GLY A 113 -8.04 14.42 31.95
CA GLY A 113 -9.12 14.98 32.78
C GLY A 113 -10.53 14.83 32.18
N ARG A 114 -10.67 14.16 31.03
CA ARG A 114 -11.99 13.87 30.44
C ARG A 114 -12.48 12.49 30.89
N PRO A 115 -13.80 12.33 31.17
CA PRO A 115 -14.35 11.04 31.54
C PRO A 115 -14.29 10.06 30.37
N VAL A 116 -13.88 8.83 30.62
CA VAL A 116 -13.86 7.75 29.61
C VAL A 116 -15.29 7.28 29.34
N LEU A 117 -15.62 7.06 28.07
CA LEU A 117 -16.94 6.58 27.63
C LEU A 117 -17.43 5.42 28.51
N GLY A 118 -18.62 5.58 29.11
CA GLY A 118 -19.22 4.60 30.00
C GLY A 118 -18.81 4.70 31.48
N THR A 119 -17.95 5.65 31.86
CA THR A 119 -17.56 5.88 33.27
C THR A 119 -17.47 7.37 33.60
N GLN A 120 -17.52 7.73 34.88
CA GLN A 120 -17.23 9.09 35.38
C GLN A 120 -15.76 9.29 35.78
N LYS A 121 -14.91 8.28 35.58
CA LYS A 121 -13.50 8.34 35.95
C LYS A 121 -12.69 9.07 34.89
N THR A 122 -11.75 9.88 35.35
CA THR A 122 -10.82 10.64 34.53
C THR A 122 -9.40 10.15 34.80
N TYR A 123 -8.51 10.31 33.81
CA TYR A 123 -7.13 9.83 33.89
C TYR A 123 -6.19 10.84 33.22
N GLN A 124 -4.89 10.67 33.50
CA GLN A 124 -3.81 11.23 32.69
C GLN A 124 -3.35 10.15 31.70
N TRP A 125 -3.12 10.54 30.46
CA TRP A 125 -2.88 9.64 29.34
C TRP A 125 -1.50 9.85 28.76
N VAL A 126 -0.76 8.76 28.58
CA VAL A 126 0.54 8.75 27.89
C VAL A 126 0.50 7.79 26.70
N PRO A 127 1.29 8.02 25.63
CA PRO A 127 1.30 7.13 24.48
C PRO A 127 1.62 5.68 24.82
N PHE A 128 0.81 4.75 24.33
CA PHE A 128 1.08 3.32 24.37
C PHE A 128 1.42 2.80 22.97
N HIS A 129 2.60 2.16 22.84
CA HIS A 129 3.11 1.65 21.57
C HIS A 129 3.07 0.11 21.46
N GLY A 130 2.60 -0.59 22.49
CA GLY A 130 2.55 -2.05 22.51
C GLY A 130 1.34 -2.67 21.79
N ALA A 131 0.44 -1.87 21.23
CA ALA A 131 -0.74 -2.36 20.52
C ALA A 131 -0.39 -2.84 19.10
N PRO A 132 -1.16 -3.79 18.52
CA PRO A 132 -0.85 -4.37 17.21
C PRO A 132 -0.75 -3.34 16.07
N ASN A 133 -1.66 -2.36 16.04
CA ASN A 133 -1.60 -1.26 15.09
C ASN A 133 -0.95 -0.04 15.73
N GLN A 134 0.24 0.29 15.26
CA GLN A 134 1.03 1.43 15.74
C GLN A 134 0.36 2.78 15.45
N CYS A 135 -0.56 2.85 14.48
CA CYS A 135 -1.23 4.08 14.06
C CYS A 135 -2.62 4.27 14.65
N ASP A 136 -3.01 3.40 15.58
CA ASP A 136 -4.12 3.68 16.48
C ASP A 136 -3.61 4.49 17.69
N LEU A 137 -4.40 5.48 18.11
CA LEU A 137 -4.12 6.33 19.26
C LEU A 137 -4.44 5.57 20.55
N ASN A 138 -3.58 4.60 20.87
CA ASN A 138 -3.60 3.88 22.13
C ASN A 138 -2.88 4.69 23.18
N CYS A 139 -3.56 4.99 24.29
CA CYS A 139 -3.02 5.75 25.39
C CYS A 139 -3.17 4.96 26.70
N LEU A 140 -2.06 4.82 27.43
CA LEU A 140 -2.01 4.17 28.73
C LEU A 140 -2.48 5.16 29.80
N ALA A 141 -3.35 4.72 30.71
CA ALA A 141 -3.69 5.51 31.88
C ALA A 141 -2.53 5.50 32.88
N GLU A 142 -1.95 6.66 33.16
CA GLU A 142 -0.79 6.80 34.04
C GLU A 142 -1.10 6.24 35.44
N GLY A 143 -0.19 5.43 35.98
CA GLY A 143 -0.39 4.72 37.25
C GLY A 143 -1.37 3.54 37.20
N HIS A 144 -1.87 3.15 36.03
CA HIS A 144 -2.85 2.07 35.86
C HIS A 144 -2.40 1.07 34.79
N ALA A 145 -2.90 -0.17 34.89
CA ALA A 145 -2.52 -1.29 34.02
C ALA A 145 -3.48 -1.49 32.84
N PHE A 146 -4.01 -0.41 32.26
CA PHE A 146 -4.87 -0.48 31.08
C PHE A 146 -4.62 0.70 30.15
N TYR A 147 -4.83 0.46 28.86
CA TYR A 147 -4.84 1.50 27.83
C TYR A 147 -6.24 1.61 27.21
N HIS A 148 -6.53 2.75 26.62
CA HIS A 148 -7.74 2.99 25.84
C HIS A 148 -7.35 3.45 24.44
N SER A 149 -8.13 3.05 23.43
CA SER A 149 -7.95 3.51 22.06
C SER A 149 -8.90 4.66 21.77
N PHE A 150 -8.35 5.80 21.35
CA PHE A 150 -9.10 7.00 20.99
C PHE A 150 -9.25 7.17 19.47
N GLY A 151 -9.07 6.08 18.70
CA GLY A 151 -9.17 6.08 17.24
C GLY A 151 -7.81 6.03 16.57
N ARG A 152 -7.62 6.79 15.49
CA ARG A 152 -6.36 6.83 14.73
C ARG A 152 -5.56 8.07 15.08
N VAL A 153 -4.23 7.95 15.04
CA VAL A 153 -3.36 9.13 15.14
C VAL A 153 -3.49 10.00 13.89
N LEU A 154 -3.17 11.28 14.03
CA LEU A 154 -3.11 12.25 12.93
C LEU A 154 -1.99 11.87 11.94
N ASP A 155 -2.24 12.13 10.65
CA ASP A 155 -1.27 11.87 9.59
C ASP A 155 0.04 12.64 9.81
N GLY A 156 1.16 11.92 9.71
CA GLY A 156 2.51 12.43 10.01
C GLY A 156 2.98 12.18 11.44
N THR A 157 2.13 11.65 12.33
CA THR A 157 2.58 11.17 13.64
C THR A 157 3.55 9.99 13.45
N ALA A 158 4.68 9.98 14.14
CA ALA A 158 5.62 8.85 14.10
C ALA A 158 4.95 7.55 14.61
N CYS A 159 5.24 6.41 13.96
CA CYS A 159 4.62 5.14 14.33
C CYS A 159 5.02 4.67 15.72
N SER A 160 6.32 4.76 16.04
CA SER A 160 6.90 4.40 17.32
C SER A 160 8.15 5.25 17.59
N PRO A 161 8.61 5.31 18.86
CA PRO A 161 9.79 6.09 19.20
C PRO A 161 11.01 5.61 18.41
N GLY A 162 11.67 6.52 17.69
CA GLY A 162 12.85 6.20 16.88
C GLY A 162 12.56 5.54 15.51
N ALA A 163 11.32 5.21 15.19
CA ALA A 163 10.99 4.70 13.86
C ALA A 163 11.19 5.77 12.77
N GLN A 164 11.61 5.32 11.59
CA GLN A 164 11.69 6.18 10.41
C GLN A 164 10.31 6.42 9.78
N GLY A 165 9.37 5.49 9.98
CA GLY A 165 8.03 5.55 9.43
C GLY A 165 7.08 6.52 10.16
N VAL A 166 6.06 6.94 9.44
CA VAL A 166 4.99 7.83 9.93
C VAL A 166 3.62 7.22 9.62
N CYS A 167 2.65 7.56 10.44
CA CYS A 167 1.27 7.13 10.27
C CYS A 167 0.58 7.96 9.21
N VAL A 168 -0.05 7.29 8.25
CA VAL A 168 -0.87 7.91 7.20
C VAL A 168 -2.07 7.01 6.96
N ALA A 169 -3.28 7.57 7.01
CA ALA A 169 -4.53 6.85 6.82
C ALA A 169 -4.67 5.60 7.73
N GLY A 170 -4.09 5.64 8.94
CA GLY A 170 -4.11 4.54 9.91
C GLY A 170 -3.11 3.41 9.67
N ARG A 171 -2.15 3.59 8.74
CA ARG A 171 -1.08 2.63 8.45
C ARG A 171 0.29 3.27 8.71
N CYS A 172 1.23 2.47 9.21
CA CYS A 172 2.61 2.92 9.35
C CYS A 172 3.33 2.78 8.00
N LEU A 173 3.69 3.91 7.39
CA LEU A 173 4.35 3.96 6.09
C LEU A 173 5.79 4.48 6.25
N SER A 174 6.73 3.81 5.59
CA SER A 174 8.11 4.27 5.41
C SER A 174 8.31 4.84 4.02
N ALA A 175 9.26 5.75 3.86
CA ALA A 175 9.64 6.27 2.56
C ALA A 175 10.41 5.20 1.78
N GLY A 176 10.05 4.98 0.52
CA GLY A 176 10.90 4.25 -0.41
C GLY A 176 12.08 5.10 -0.86
N CYS A 177 12.98 4.50 -1.65
CA CYS A 177 14.11 5.20 -2.26
C CYS A 177 13.69 6.32 -3.24
N ASP A 178 12.44 6.30 -3.68
CA ASP A 178 11.80 7.31 -4.54
C ASP A 178 11.27 8.52 -3.73
N GLY A 179 11.41 8.49 -2.40
CA GLY A 179 10.95 9.53 -1.49
C GLY A 179 9.44 9.51 -1.22
N LEU A 180 8.71 8.53 -1.76
CA LEU A 180 7.28 8.37 -1.54
C LEU A 180 7.00 7.42 -0.36
N LEU A 181 6.06 7.81 0.48
CA LEU A 181 5.61 6.99 1.62
C LEU A 181 4.73 5.84 1.13
N GLY A 182 5.11 4.61 1.47
CA GLY A 182 4.35 3.42 1.11
C GLY A 182 4.52 2.95 -0.34
N SER A 183 5.47 3.51 -1.10
CA SER A 183 5.76 3.05 -2.46
C SER A 183 6.36 1.63 -2.51
N GLY A 184 7.03 1.22 -1.43
CA GLY A 184 7.78 -0.03 -1.39
C GLY A 184 9.00 -0.05 -2.32
N ALA A 185 9.39 1.11 -2.88
CA ALA A 185 10.54 1.22 -3.76
C ALA A 185 11.84 1.00 -2.97
N LEU A 186 12.67 0.10 -3.47
CA LEU A 186 13.96 -0.24 -2.88
C LEU A 186 15.09 0.09 -3.85
N GLU A 187 16.24 0.42 -3.28
CA GLU A 187 17.48 0.53 -4.05
C GLU A 187 17.92 -0.87 -4.50
N ASP A 188 18.48 -0.92 -5.71
CA ASP A 188 19.23 -2.08 -6.17
C ASP A 188 20.59 -2.15 -5.46
N ARG A 189 21.37 -3.21 -5.70
CA ARG A 189 22.70 -3.40 -5.09
C ARG A 189 23.72 -2.32 -5.48
N CYS A 190 23.39 -1.53 -6.49
CA CYS A 190 24.19 -0.41 -6.98
C CYS A 190 23.76 0.93 -6.38
N GLY A 191 22.77 0.95 -5.48
CA GLY A 191 22.23 2.17 -4.88
C GLY A 191 21.29 2.95 -5.83
N ARG A 192 20.82 2.34 -6.92
CA ARG A 192 19.85 2.96 -7.82
C ARG A 192 18.44 2.53 -7.44
N CYS A 193 17.57 3.49 -7.14
CA CYS A 193 16.18 3.24 -6.83
C CYS A 193 15.45 2.55 -7.99
N GLY A 194 14.84 1.39 -7.75
CA GLY A 194 14.17 0.58 -8.78
C GLY A 194 15.12 0.06 -9.87
N GLY A 195 16.43 0.02 -9.60
CA GLY A 195 17.45 -0.40 -10.56
C GLY A 195 17.48 -1.90 -10.83
N ALA A 196 18.18 -2.29 -11.90
CA ALA A 196 18.27 -3.66 -12.37
C ALA A 196 19.57 -4.37 -11.93
N ASN A 197 20.38 -3.77 -11.04
CA ASN A 197 21.72 -4.23 -10.65
C ASN A 197 22.76 -4.26 -11.79
N ASP A 198 22.58 -3.43 -12.82
CA ASP A 198 23.43 -3.37 -14.01
C ASP A 198 24.31 -2.11 -14.07
N SER A 199 24.12 -1.18 -13.12
CA SER A 199 24.84 0.09 -13.07
C SER A 199 26.16 0.04 -12.30
N CYS A 200 26.49 -1.10 -11.69
CA CYS A 200 27.71 -1.31 -10.93
C CYS A 200 28.25 -2.73 -11.09
N LEU A 201 29.53 -2.94 -10.75
CA LEU A 201 30.18 -4.25 -10.77
C LEU A 201 30.42 -4.73 -9.33
N PHE A 202 30.13 -6.00 -9.08
CA PHE A 202 30.47 -6.64 -7.80
C PHE A 202 31.98 -6.93 -7.76
N VAL A 203 32.67 -6.36 -6.76
CA VAL A 203 34.11 -6.58 -6.54
C VAL A 203 34.32 -7.24 -5.18
N GLN A 204 34.81 -8.47 -5.18
CA GLN A 204 35.22 -9.19 -3.97
C GLN A 204 36.75 -9.27 -3.93
N ARG A 205 37.36 -8.83 -2.82
CA ARG A 205 38.79 -8.98 -2.57
C ARG A 205 39.02 -9.85 -1.35
N VAL A 206 40.02 -10.73 -1.43
CA VAL A 206 40.48 -11.53 -0.30
C VAL A 206 41.78 -10.93 0.21
N PHE A 207 41.80 -10.55 1.48
CA PHE A 207 43.02 -10.10 2.16
C PHE A 207 43.62 -11.29 2.90
N ARG A 208 44.93 -11.50 2.77
CA ARG A 208 45.70 -12.39 3.63
C ARG A 208 46.55 -11.53 4.54
N ASP A 209 46.36 -11.67 5.84
CA ASP A 209 47.21 -11.05 6.85
C ASP A 209 48.59 -11.71 6.83
N ALA A 210 49.63 -10.89 6.95
CA ALA A 210 51.04 -11.28 6.90
C ALA A 210 51.56 -11.73 8.27
#